data_AF-A0A8T0XBQ9-F1
#
_entry.id   AF-A0A8T0XBQ9-F1
#
_cell.length_a   1.000
_cell.length_b   1.000
_cell.length_c   1.000
_cell.angle_alpha   90.00
_cell.angle_beta   90.00
_cell.angle_gamma   90.00
#
_symmetry.space_group_name_H-M   'P 1'
#
loop_
_entity.id
_entity.type
_entity.pdbx_description
1 polymer ?
#
loop_
_entity_poly.entity_id
_entity_poly.type
_entity_poly.pdbx_seq_one_letter_code
_entity_poly.pdbx_strand_id
1 'polypeptide(L)'
;MSWLGKINGNATPGPGDGLLVLPRQCTGPPPRWRHIKIAVEENKVKEWIIAVVRSDNMYCKGIINMGWYCYELREKDPNRKLPPEYNAIDAGCDVSYHSMIGCRLEDVKQKLIDEGLGFGSAVRSVKILSRYHPAHLNPEDRRPGMPLASLVFSFVEAARMNPRCSGLGAENDGRYWSIGPELTSQLWDLSKNWRYMPYTVLDCRDTGEWTPNKYLDGIGRTTRQLAVGTLSIVLNSPEWYYEIAGQKPTRMELVLDPEKQRWFKQLALKRLMKKKKRRLMVMGPSSP
;
A
#
# COMPACT_ATOMS: atom_id res chain seq x y z
N MET A 1 -21.04 0.26 -5.08
CA MET A 1 -20.36 -0.97 -4.61
C MET A 1 -19.41 -0.59 -3.48
N SER A 2 -19.75 -0.92 -2.23
CA SER A 2 -18.92 -0.59 -1.05
C SER A 2 -17.77 -1.58 -0.91
N TRP A 3 -16.54 -1.07 -0.88
CA TRP A 3 -15.31 -1.87 -0.69
C TRP A 3 -14.94 -2.13 0.78
N LEU A 4 -15.93 -2.08 1.66
CA LEU A 4 -15.80 -2.52 3.05
C LEU A 4 -16.95 -3.47 3.36
N GLY A 5 -16.62 -4.70 3.75
CA GLY A 5 -17.61 -5.65 4.22
C GLY A 5 -18.32 -5.07 5.44
N LYS A 6 -19.66 -5.05 5.42
CA LYS A 6 -20.50 -4.73 6.58
C LYS A 6 -20.09 -5.60 7.77
N ILE A 7 -19.57 -4.96 8.82
CA ILE A 7 -19.60 -5.50 10.17
C ILE A 7 -20.86 -4.90 10.80
N ASN A 8 -21.93 -5.69 10.88
CA ASN A 8 -23.12 -5.30 11.65
C ASN A 8 -22.78 -5.39 13.14
N GLY A 9 -22.87 -4.27 13.83
CA GLY A 9 -22.78 -4.15 15.28
C GLY A 9 -22.71 -2.67 15.63
N ASN A 10 -23.75 -2.15 16.27
CA ASN A 10 -23.85 -0.76 16.71
C ASN A 10 -22.66 -0.37 17.59
N ALA A 11 -21.64 0.22 16.98
CA ALA A 11 -20.61 1.00 17.65
C ALA A 11 -20.07 1.98 16.60
N THR A 12 -20.29 3.27 16.82
CA THR A 12 -19.61 4.35 16.12
C THR A 12 -18.11 4.17 16.34
N PRO A 13 -17.29 3.82 15.34
CA PRO A 13 -15.87 3.63 15.55
C PRO A 13 -15.17 4.98 15.49
N GLY A 14 -14.47 5.36 16.57
CA GLY A 14 -13.50 6.44 16.55
C GLY A 14 -12.28 6.11 15.68
N PRO A 15 -11.45 7.11 15.32
CA PRO A 15 -10.24 6.90 14.55
C PRO A 15 -9.18 6.22 15.44
N GLY A 16 -8.96 4.90 15.29
CA GLY A 16 -7.86 4.24 16.03
C GLY A 16 -7.80 2.72 16.12
N ASP A 17 -8.75 1.93 15.61
CA ASP A 17 -8.93 0.58 16.19
C ASP A 17 -8.24 -0.64 15.54
N GLY A 18 -7.28 -0.45 14.63
CA GLY A 18 -6.47 -1.57 14.16
C GLY A 18 -5.33 -1.21 13.22
N LEU A 19 -4.14 -1.03 13.78
CA LEU A 19 -2.90 -1.07 13.01
C LEU A 19 -2.73 -2.46 12.41
N LEU A 20 -2.59 -2.51 11.09
CA LEU A 20 -2.28 -3.74 10.37
C LEU A 20 -0.77 -3.88 10.26
N VAL A 21 -0.26 -5.00 10.75
CA VAL A 21 1.17 -5.30 10.66
C VAL A 21 1.41 -6.26 9.51
N LEU A 22 2.34 -5.89 8.64
CA LEU A 22 2.70 -6.72 7.51
C LEU A 22 3.40 -8.01 7.98
N PRO A 23 3.40 -9.06 7.14
CA PRO A 23 4.31 -10.19 7.31
C PRO A 23 5.75 -9.70 7.51
N ARG A 24 6.55 -10.48 8.25
CA ARG A 24 7.97 -10.17 8.45
C ARG A 24 8.65 -9.95 7.10
N GLN A 25 9.35 -8.83 6.98
CA GLN A 25 10.05 -8.49 5.75
C GLN A 25 11.13 -9.54 5.45
N CYS A 26 11.13 -10.03 4.22
CA CYS A 26 12.14 -10.96 3.74
C CYS A 26 13.20 -10.19 2.93
N THR A 27 14.47 -10.59 3.07
CA THR A 27 15.56 -10.06 2.24
C THR A 27 15.44 -10.51 0.78
N GLY A 28 14.85 -11.68 0.54
CA GLY A 28 14.57 -12.23 -0.79
C GLY A 28 13.13 -11.96 -1.29
N PRO A 29 12.60 -12.86 -2.14
CA PRO A 29 11.21 -12.80 -2.61
C PRO A 29 10.23 -12.83 -1.44
N PRO A 30 9.12 -12.05 -1.50
CA PRO A 30 8.11 -12.10 -0.46
C PRO A 30 7.42 -13.48 -0.48
N PRO A 31 6.86 -13.95 0.65
CA PRO A 31 6.13 -15.22 0.69
C PRO A 31 4.93 -15.25 -0.25
N ARG A 32 4.38 -14.06 -0.57
CA ARG A 32 3.28 -13.86 -1.52
C ARG A 32 3.41 -12.53 -2.23
N TRP A 33 2.89 -12.48 -3.45
CA TRP A 33 2.60 -11.27 -4.18
C TRP A 33 1.12 -10.91 -4.03
N ARG A 34 0.82 -9.62 -3.97
CA ARG A 34 -0.54 -9.07 -3.99
C ARG A 34 -0.81 -8.49 -5.37
N HIS A 35 -2.02 -8.71 -5.87
CA HIS A 35 -2.47 -8.22 -7.16
C HIS A 35 -3.65 -7.29 -6.93
N ILE A 36 -3.44 -6.00 -7.15
CA ILE A 36 -4.46 -4.97 -6.94
C ILE A 36 -4.99 -4.55 -8.30
N LYS A 37 -6.19 -5.01 -8.64
CA LYS A 37 -6.87 -4.61 -9.88
C LYS A 37 -7.49 -3.23 -9.69
N ILE A 38 -7.08 -2.29 -10.54
CA ILE A 38 -7.65 -0.95 -10.61
C ILE A 38 -8.35 -0.85 -11.96
N ALA A 39 -9.64 -0.57 -11.95
CA ALA A 39 -10.47 -0.54 -13.15
C ALA A 39 -11.27 0.76 -13.22
N VAL A 40 -11.36 1.29 -14.44
CA VAL A 40 -12.13 2.47 -14.79
C VAL A 40 -13.14 2.06 -15.86
N GLU A 41 -14.36 2.56 -15.72
CA GLU A 41 -15.39 2.38 -16.73
C GLU A 41 -15.98 3.75 -17.08
N GLU A 42 -15.76 4.20 -18.31
CA GLU A 42 -16.31 5.44 -18.85
C GLU A 42 -16.90 5.15 -20.23
N ASN A 43 -18.12 5.63 -20.49
CA ASN A 43 -18.80 5.45 -21.79
C ASN A 43 -18.83 3.99 -22.28
N LYS A 44 -19.03 3.03 -21.35
CA LYS A 44 -19.01 1.57 -21.60
C LYS A 44 -17.64 1.00 -22.01
N VAL A 45 -16.59 1.82 -22.01
CA VAL A 45 -15.21 1.37 -22.21
C VAL A 45 -14.62 1.02 -20.85
N LYS A 46 -14.17 -0.22 -20.69
CA LYS A 46 -13.58 -0.72 -19.45
C LYS A 46 -12.08 -0.86 -19.59
N GLU A 47 -11.35 -0.03 -18.85
CA GLU A 47 -9.90 -0.02 -18.81
C GLU A 47 -9.42 -0.51 -17.46
N TRP A 48 -8.33 -1.26 -17.43
CA TRP A 48 -7.81 -1.79 -16.17
C TRP A 48 -6.31 -2.03 -16.20
N ILE A 49 -5.74 -2.02 -15.00
CA ILE A 49 -4.40 -2.54 -14.72
C ILE A 49 -4.44 -3.43 -13.48
N ILE A 50 -3.39 -4.20 -13.26
CA ILE A 50 -3.13 -4.89 -12.00
C ILE A 50 -1.77 -4.44 -11.49
N ALA A 51 -1.75 -3.75 -10.35
CA ALA A 51 -0.49 -3.49 -9.65
C ALA A 51 -0.02 -4.75 -8.92
N VAL A 52 1.24 -5.13 -9.12
CA VAL A 52 1.89 -6.27 -8.46
C VAL A 52 2.70 -5.74 -7.29
N VAL A 53 2.29 -6.10 -6.07
CA VAL A 53 2.76 -5.48 -4.84
C VAL A 53 3.33 -6.56 -3.91
N ARG A 54 4.49 -6.30 -3.30
CA ARG A 54 5.05 -7.18 -2.28
C ARG A 54 4.15 -7.24 -1.05
N SER A 55 3.85 -8.44 -0.56
CA SER A 55 2.95 -8.58 0.60
C SER A 55 3.58 -8.18 1.94
N ASP A 56 4.90 -8.11 2.03
CA ASP A 56 5.67 -7.89 3.27
C ASP A 56 6.07 -6.43 3.52
N ASN A 57 6.08 -5.58 2.49
CA ASN A 57 6.36 -4.14 2.62
C ASN A 57 5.46 -3.23 1.76
N MET A 58 4.51 -3.81 1.02
CA MET A 58 3.61 -3.09 0.09
C MET A 58 4.30 -2.34 -1.05
N TYR A 59 5.55 -2.67 -1.40
CA TYR A 59 6.22 -2.00 -2.51
C TYR A 59 5.65 -2.51 -3.83
N CYS A 60 5.26 -1.60 -4.71
CA CYS A 60 4.87 -1.93 -6.08
C CYS A 60 6.13 -2.35 -6.85
N LYS A 61 6.04 -3.48 -7.55
CA LYS A 61 7.13 -4.06 -8.34
C LYS A 61 6.85 -4.09 -9.82
N GLY A 62 5.61 -3.87 -10.21
CA GLY A 62 5.24 -3.81 -11.60
C GLY A 62 3.75 -3.68 -11.80
N ILE A 63 3.36 -3.63 -13.07
CA ILE A 63 1.96 -3.57 -13.49
C ILE A 63 1.71 -4.60 -14.59
N ILE A 64 0.48 -5.13 -14.60
CA ILE A 64 -0.05 -5.92 -15.71
C ILE A 64 -1.13 -5.09 -16.39
N ASN A 65 -0.99 -4.88 -17.70
CA ASN A 65 -1.93 -4.09 -18.50
C ASN A 65 -3.03 -4.98 -19.13
N MET A 66 -3.91 -4.39 -19.97
CA MET A 66 -5.00 -5.13 -20.62
C MET A 66 -4.54 -6.16 -21.65
N GLY A 67 -3.33 -5.97 -22.20
CA GLY A 67 -2.68 -6.94 -23.08
C GLY A 67 -2.00 -8.08 -22.32
N TRP A 68 -2.15 -8.16 -21.00
CA TRP A 68 -1.48 -9.13 -20.12
C TRP A 68 0.05 -9.03 -20.11
N TYR A 69 0.61 -7.93 -20.57
CA TYR A 69 2.03 -7.66 -20.44
C TYR A 69 2.34 -7.21 -19.03
N CYS A 70 3.28 -7.91 -18.37
CA CYS A 70 3.80 -7.53 -17.08
C CYS A 70 5.03 -6.64 -17.26
N TYR A 71 4.97 -5.40 -16.78
CA TYR A 71 6.10 -4.48 -16.76
C TYR A 71 6.67 -4.38 -15.34
N GLU A 72 7.93 -4.73 -15.18
CA GLU A 72 8.65 -4.72 -13.91
C GLU A 72 9.45 -3.43 -13.72
N LEU A 73 9.34 -2.87 -12.53
CA LEU A 73 10.21 -1.80 -12.04
C LEU A 73 11.57 -2.38 -11.64
N ARG A 74 12.65 -1.81 -12.18
CA ARG A 74 14.01 -2.25 -11.87
C ARG A 74 14.31 -2.14 -10.38
N GLU A 75 15.09 -3.10 -9.90
CA GLU A 75 15.76 -2.99 -8.61
C GLU A 75 17.21 -3.41 -8.69
N LYS A 76 18.01 -2.81 -7.80
CA LYS A 76 19.44 -3.08 -7.69
C LYS A 76 19.70 -4.50 -7.19
N ASP A 77 18.86 -5.00 -6.29
CA ASP A 77 18.98 -6.34 -5.72
C ASP A 77 18.29 -7.37 -6.62
N PRO A 78 19.05 -8.30 -7.26
CA PRO A 78 18.46 -9.32 -8.13
C PRO A 78 17.50 -10.26 -7.38
N ASN A 79 17.65 -10.43 -6.06
CA ASN A 79 16.76 -11.27 -5.25
C ASN A 79 15.38 -10.63 -5.01
N ARG A 80 15.20 -9.38 -5.45
CA ARG A 80 13.93 -8.64 -5.32
C ARG A 80 13.17 -8.56 -6.63
N LYS A 81 13.59 -9.29 -7.66
CA LYS A 81 12.85 -9.34 -8.94
C LYS A 81 11.53 -10.08 -8.80
N LEU A 82 10.61 -9.82 -9.74
CA LEU A 82 9.42 -10.62 -9.92
C LEU A 82 9.82 -12.06 -10.28
N PRO A 83 9.05 -13.06 -9.82
CA PRO A 83 9.28 -14.44 -10.20
C PRO A 83 9.22 -14.65 -11.72
N PRO A 84 10.01 -15.59 -12.29
CA PRO A 84 10.08 -15.82 -13.74
C PRO A 84 8.71 -16.09 -14.40
N GLU A 85 7.75 -16.64 -13.64
CA GLU A 85 6.40 -16.95 -14.12
C GLU A 85 5.61 -15.72 -14.59
N TYR A 86 6.04 -14.52 -14.20
CA TYR A 86 5.45 -13.27 -14.66
C TYR A 86 5.88 -12.88 -16.08
N ASN A 87 6.92 -13.51 -16.64
CA ASN A 87 7.52 -13.13 -17.93
C ASN A 87 7.70 -11.60 -18.06
N ALA A 88 8.26 -10.99 -17.02
CA ALA A 88 8.22 -9.55 -16.88
C ALA A 88 9.18 -8.83 -17.83
N ILE A 89 8.73 -7.71 -18.36
CA ILE A 89 9.45 -6.81 -19.27
C ILE A 89 9.92 -5.60 -18.47
N ASP A 90 11.12 -5.11 -18.72
CA ASP A 90 11.62 -3.89 -18.06
C ASP A 90 10.70 -2.68 -18.37
N ALA A 91 10.20 -2.01 -17.33
CA ALA A 91 9.38 -0.81 -17.42
C ALA A 91 10.18 0.46 -17.78
N GLY A 92 11.52 0.37 -17.88
CA GLY A 92 12.43 1.48 -18.19
C GLY A 92 12.73 2.41 -17.00
N CYS A 93 12.20 2.12 -15.81
CA CYS A 93 12.40 2.88 -14.58
C CYS A 93 12.59 1.94 -13.38
N ASP A 94 13.18 2.44 -12.30
CA ASP A 94 13.30 1.71 -11.04
C ASP A 94 12.17 2.08 -10.06
N VAL A 95 12.13 1.38 -8.91
CA VAL A 95 11.08 1.53 -7.88
C VAL A 95 11.04 2.91 -7.19
N SER A 96 12.03 3.77 -7.39
CA SER A 96 12.07 5.09 -6.77
C SER A 96 11.23 6.11 -7.54
N TYR A 97 10.59 7.03 -6.82
CA TYR A 97 9.73 8.04 -7.43
C TYR A 97 10.46 8.93 -8.45
N HIS A 98 11.70 9.34 -8.18
CA HIS A 98 12.46 10.19 -9.11
C HIS A 98 12.78 9.46 -10.44
N SER A 99 13.04 8.15 -10.37
CA SER A 99 13.26 7.31 -11.55
C SER A 99 11.98 7.05 -12.34
N MET A 100 10.88 6.77 -11.64
CA MET A 100 9.54 6.65 -12.26
C MET A 100 9.16 7.97 -12.96
N ILE A 101 9.19 9.09 -12.24
CA ILE A 101 8.78 10.39 -12.78
C ILE A 101 9.77 10.90 -13.84
N GLY A 102 11.05 10.53 -13.76
CA GLY A 102 12.09 11.03 -14.65
C GLY A 102 12.57 12.43 -14.28
N CYS A 103 12.63 12.75 -12.99
CA CYS A 103 13.10 14.03 -12.46
C CYS A 103 14.21 13.84 -11.42
N ARG A 104 14.75 14.95 -10.89
CA ARG A 104 15.66 14.90 -9.75
C ARG A 104 14.88 14.59 -8.46
N LEU A 105 15.56 14.04 -7.46
CA LEU A 105 14.92 13.61 -6.21
C LEU A 105 14.22 14.75 -5.47
N GLU A 106 14.85 15.92 -5.47
CA GLU A 106 14.35 17.16 -4.89
C GLU A 106 13.06 17.66 -5.56
N ASP A 107 12.86 17.36 -6.85
CA ASP A 107 11.72 17.82 -7.64
C ASP A 107 10.49 16.92 -7.52
N VAL A 108 10.66 15.68 -7.02
CA VAL A 108 9.58 14.67 -6.95
C VAL A 108 8.35 15.23 -6.23
N LYS A 109 8.57 15.90 -5.09
CA LYS A 109 7.50 16.47 -4.27
C LYS A 109 6.65 17.44 -5.10
N GLN A 110 7.31 18.36 -5.80
CA GLN A 110 6.63 19.36 -6.60
C GLN A 110 5.91 18.73 -7.78
N LYS A 111 6.52 17.75 -8.46
CA LYS A 111 5.88 17.01 -9.56
C LYS A 111 4.61 16.28 -9.12
N LEU A 112 4.60 15.66 -7.95
CA LEU A 112 3.40 15.02 -7.39
C LEU A 112 2.31 16.03 -7.03
N ILE A 113 2.69 17.23 -6.57
CA ILE A 113 1.75 18.32 -6.31
C ILE A 113 1.13 18.83 -7.63
N ASP A 114 1.97 19.09 -8.64
CA ASP A 114 1.57 19.63 -9.94
C ASP A 114 0.63 18.68 -10.70
N GLU A 115 0.78 17.37 -10.49
CA GLU A 115 -0.10 16.35 -11.07
C GLU A 115 -1.56 16.43 -10.58
N GLY A 116 -1.80 17.01 -9.41
CA GLY A 116 -3.13 17.10 -8.83
C GLY A 116 -3.72 15.72 -8.51
N LEU A 117 -3.07 15.00 -7.58
CA LEU A 117 -3.48 13.63 -7.20
C LEU A 117 -4.93 13.59 -6.69
N GLY A 118 -5.71 12.70 -7.30
CA GLY A 118 -7.16 12.61 -7.10
C GLY A 118 -7.80 11.63 -8.07
N PHE A 119 -9.13 11.57 -8.07
CA PHE A 119 -9.91 10.70 -8.95
C PHE A 119 -9.53 10.88 -10.43
N GLY A 120 -9.45 12.12 -10.90
CA GLY A 120 -9.14 12.43 -12.30
C GLY A 120 -7.74 11.98 -12.73
N SER A 121 -6.71 12.21 -11.90
CA SER A 121 -5.35 11.72 -12.16
C SER A 121 -5.29 10.19 -12.12
N ALA A 122 -5.98 9.54 -11.17
CA ALA A 122 -6.05 8.08 -11.11
C ALA A 122 -6.71 7.47 -12.35
N VAL A 123 -7.83 8.05 -12.81
CA VAL A 123 -8.49 7.65 -14.06
C VAL A 123 -7.53 7.77 -15.24
N ARG A 124 -6.94 8.95 -15.43
CA ARG A 124 -5.97 9.21 -16.51
C ARG A 124 -4.82 8.21 -16.50
N SER A 125 -4.29 7.93 -15.31
CA SER A 125 -3.19 7.00 -15.12
C SER A 125 -3.56 5.57 -15.53
N VAL A 126 -4.74 5.08 -15.14
CA VAL A 126 -5.23 3.76 -15.56
C VAL A 126 -5.39 3.69 -17.08
N LYS A 127 -5.95 4.72 -17.72
CA LYS A 127 -6.11 4.74 -19.18
C LYS A 127 -4.78 4.61 -19.89
N ILE A 128 -3.79 5.43 -19.52
CA ILE A 128 -2.44 5.40 -20.11
C ILE A 128 -1.79 4.03 -19.90
N LEU A 129 -1.80 3.52 -18.67
CA LEU A 129 -1.11 2.29 -18.32
C LEU A 129 -1.80 1.04 -18.87
N SER A 130 -3.12 1.05 -19.03
CA SER A 130 -3.90 -0.09 -19.55
C SER A 130 -3.52 -0.46 -20.99
N ARG A 131 -3.06 0.54 -21.77
CA ARG A 131 -2.65 0.40 -23.17
C ARG A 131 -1.13 0.54 -23.36
N TYR A 132 -0.38 0.67 -22.26
CA TYR A 132 1.05 0.93 -22.31
C TYR A 132 1.78 -0.17 -23.10
N HIS A 133 2.55 0.27 -24.10
CA HIS A 133 3.43 -0.57 -24.87
C HIS A 133 4.67 0.24 -25.29
N PRO A 134 5.89 -0.12 -24.86
CA PRO A 134 7.10 0.67 -25.07
C PRO A 134 7.38 1.00 -26.55
N ALA A 135 7.01 0.10 -27.46
CA ALA A 135 7.24 0.25 -28.89
C ALA A 135 6.31 1.27 -29.61
N HIS A 136 5.23 1.70 -28.96
CA HIS A 136 4.19 2.56 -29.57
C HIS A 136 4.21 4.00 -29.04
N LEU A 137 5.25 4.40 -28.30
CA LEU A 137 5.35 5.71 -27.67
C LEU A 137 6.52 6.52 -28.22
N ASN A 138 6.30 7.83 -28.44
CA ASN A 138 7.36 8.78 -28.73
C ASN A 138 8.38 8.77 -27.59
N PRO A 139 9.70 8.98 -27.85
CA PRO A 139 10.76 8.98 -26.83
C PRO A 139 10.47 9.81 -25.56
N GLU A 140 9.78 10.93 -25.71
CA GLU A 140 9.37 11.82 -24.62
C GLU A 140 8.14 11.30 -23.86
N ASP A 141 7.25 10.56 -24.54
CA ASP A 141 6.05 9.92 -23.98
C ASP A 141 6.33 8.51 -23.41
N ARG A 142 7.57 8.02 -23.52
CA ARG A 142 7.96 6.60 -23.28
C ARG A 142 7.87 6.14 -21.83
N ARG A 143 7.67 7.02 -20.86
CA ARG A 143 7.80 6.63 -19.45
C ARG A 143 6.42 6.42 -18.84
N PRO A 144 6.04 5.17 -18.50
CA PRO A 144 4.82 4.91 -17.72
C PRO A 144 4.90 5.51 -16.32
N GLY A 145 6.04 6.11 -15.95
CA GLY A 145 6.42 6.30 -14.58
C GLY A 145 5.72 7.46 -13.88
N MET A 146 5.26 8.53 -14.56
CA MET A 146 4.39 9.51 -13.89
C MET A 146 3.00 8.92 -13.57
N PRO A 147 2.27 8.33 -14.54
CA PRO A 147 1.04 7.58 -14.24
C PRO A 147 1.21 6.51 -13.16
N LEU A 148 2.34 5.79 -13.17
CA LEU A 148 2.64 4.76 -12.19
C LEU A 148 2.90 5.37 -10.81
N ALA A 149 3.71 6.42 -10.73
CA ALA A 149 3.97 7.16 -9.49
C ALA A 149 2.67 7.69 -8.88
N SER A 150 1.79 8.28 -9.71
CA SER A 150 0.49 8.78 -9.29
C SER A 150 -0.37 7.68 -8.66
N LEU A 151 -0.45 6.50 -9.27
CA LEU A 151 -1.20 5.37 -8.72
C LEU A 151 -0.55 4.80 -7.45
N VAL A 152 0.76 4.59 -7.46
CA VAL A 152 1.48 4.06 -6.28
C VAL A 152 1.28 5.01 -5.10
N PHE A 153 1.45 6.32 -5.30
CA PHE A 153 1.25 7.30 -4.25
C PHE A 153 -0.22 7.33 -3.77
N SER A 154 -1.17 7.39 -4.70
CA SER A 154 -2.60 7.52 -4.40
C SER A 154 -3.20 6.30 -3.69
N PHE A 155 -2.67 5.11 -3.93
CA PHE A 155 -3.24 3.87 -3.38
C PHE A 155 -2.35 3.23 -2.31
N VAL A 156 -1.04 3.11 -2.55
CA VAL A 156 -0.13 2.42 -1.61
C VAL A 156 0.21 3.33 -0.43
N GLU A 157 0.65 4.56 -0.69
CA GLU A 157 1.00 5.49 0.40
C GLU A 157 -0.24 5.92 1.19
N ALA A 158 -1.36 6.15 0.49
CA ALA A 158 -2.64 6.37 1.14
C ALA A 158 -3.09 5.17 1.98
N ALA A 159 -2.88 3.92 1.53
CA ALA A 159 -3.21 2.75 2.35
C ALA A 159 -2.31 2.60 3.58
N ARG A 160 -1.05 3.02 3.52
CA ARG A 160 -0.16 3.04 4.70
C ARG A 160 -0.59 4.07 5.73
N MET A 161 -1.03 5.23 5.23
CA MET A 161 -1.27 6.42 6.04
C MET A 161 -2.75 6.75 6.20
N ASN A 162 -3.70 5.92 5.77
CA ASN A 162 -5.16 6.12 5.78
C ASN A 162 -5.65 7.58 6.02
N PRO A 163 -5.25 8.54 5.16
CA PRO A 163 -5.54 9.94 5.41
C PRO A 163 -7.00 10.23 5.07
N ARG A 164 -7.58 11.22 5.75
CA ARG A 164 -8.92 11.71 5.39
C ARG A 164 -8.81 12.56 4.12
N CYS A 165 -9.07 11.95 2.97
CA CYS A 165 -9.16 12.67 1.71
C CYS A 165 -10.52 13.38 1.59
N SER A 166 -10.53 14.60 1.08
CA SER A 166 -11.79 15.28 0.72
C SER A 166 -12.52 14.48 -0.35
N GLY A 167 -13.85 14.46 -0.33
CA GLY A 167 -14.67 13.71 -1.30
C GLY A 167 -14.67 12.18 -1.12
N LEU A 168 -13.88 11.63 -0.19
CA LEU A 168 -13.77 10.20 0.10
C LEU A 168 -14.59 9.87 1.37
N GLY A 169 -15.91 9.91 1.24
CA GLY A 169 -16.87 9.64 2.33
C GLY A 169 -18.07 8.86 1.83
N ALA A 170 -18.82 8.20 2.71
CA ALA A 170 -19.97 7.35 2.35
C ALA A 170 -21.08 8.09 1.59
N GLU A 171 -21.10 9.42 1.69
CA GLU A 171 -22.07 10.32 1.05
C GLU A 171 -21.69 10.71 -0.39
N ASN A 172 -20.43 10.47 -0.79
CA ASN A 172 -19.95 10.70 -2.13
C ASN A 172 -19.71 9.37 -2.84
N ASP A 173 -20.08 9.28 -4.11
CA ASP A 173 -19.84 8.09 -4.93
C ASP A 173 -18.35 7.85 -5.28
N GLY A 174 -17.44 8.61 -4.63
CA GLY A 174 -16.01 8.51 -4.79
C GLY A 174 -15.48 9.13 -6.08
N ARG A 175 -16.28 9.87 -6.85
CA ARG A 175 -15.81 10.52 -8.10
C ARG A 175 -15.07 11.85 -7.89
N TYR A 176 -15.12 12.38 -6.68
CA TYR A 176 -14.62 13.73 -6.38
C TYR A 176 -13.50 13.73 -5.35
N TRP A 177 -12.87 12.57 -5.09
CA TRP A 177 -11.77 12.55 -4.14
C TRP A 177 -10.54 13.25 -4.68
N SER A 178 -9.88 13.99 -3.80
CA SER A 178 -8.61 14.66 -4.05
C SER A 178 -7.73 14.53 -2.82
N ILE A 179 -6.43 14.34 -3.02
CA ILE A 179 -5.45 14.43 -1.93
C ILE A 179 -5.11 15.91 -1.73
N GLY A 180 -5.06 16.73 -2.79
CA GLY A 180 -4.72 18.16 -2.67
C GLY A 180 -3.23 18.40 -2.34
N PRO A 181 -2.74 19.64 -2.53
CA PRO A 181 -1.32 19.95 -2.48
C PRO A 181 -0.71 19.79 -1.07
N GLU A 182 -1.42 20.24 -0.04
CA GLU A 182 -0.92 20.19 1.34
C GLU A 182 -0.77 18.74 1.84
N LEU A 183 -1.81 17.92 1.68
CA LEU A 183 -1.75 16.53 2.08
C LEU A 183 -0.78 15.73 1.21
N THR A 184 -0.65 16.04 -0.08
CA THR A 184 0.39 15.44 -0.95
C THR A 184 1.79 15.75 -0.40
N SER A 185 2.03 17.00 -0.01
CA SER A 185 3.28 17.43 0.62
C SER A 185 3.57 16.68 1.92
N GLN A 186 2.58 16.55 2.80
CA GLN A 186 2.72 15.85 4.08
C GLN A 186 2.93 14.34 3.88
N LEU A 187 2.15 13.70 3.00
CA LEU A 187 2.29 12.27 2.67
C LEU A 187 3.65 11.98 2.03
N TRP A 188 4.19 12.88 1.22
CA TRP A 188 5.53 12.74 0.67
C TRP A 188 6.58 12.69 1.78
N ASP A 189 6.51 13.61 2.75
CA ASP A 189 7.46 13.66 3.86
C ASP A 189 7.37 12.43 4.78
N LEU A 190 6.17 11.85 4.91
CA LEU A 190 5.94 10.61 5.65
C LEU A 190 6.41 9.37 4.86
N SER A 191 6.04 9.25 3.58
CA SER A 191 6.33 8.07 2.75
C SER A 191 7.83 7.77 2.62
N LYS A 192 8.67 8.80 2.48
CA LYS A 192 10.15 8.66 2.46
C LYS A 192 10.70 7.93 3.67
N ASN A 193 10.05 8.09 4.82
CA ASN A 193 10.53 7.61 6.11
C ASN A 193 9.60 6.56 6.73
N TRP A 194 8.65 6.01 5.96
CA TRP A 194 7.63 5.10 6.51
C TRP A 194 8.19 3.89 7.24
N ARG A 195 9.34 3.35 6.82
CA ARG A 195 10.00 2.25 7.53
C ARG A 195 10.46 2.60 8.96
N TYR A 196 10.65 3.88 9.27
CA TYR A 196 11.13 4.37 10.56
C TYR A 196 10.00 4.88 11.46
N MET A 197 8.79 5.03 10.92
CA MET A 197 7.64 5.56 11.65
C MET A 197 7.03 4.63 12.69
N PRO A 198 6.97 3.28 12.53
CA PRO A 198 6.20 2.43 13.41
C PRO A 198 6.56 2.62 14.89
N TYR A 199 7.83 2.60 15.26
CA TYR A 199 8.24 2.78 16.66
C TYR A 199 7.83 4.16 17.19
N THR A 200 8.28 5.23 16.54
CA THR A 200 8.03 6.61 16.98
C THR A 200 6.55 6.95 17.05
N VAL A 201 5.74 6.49 16.09
CA VAL A 201 4.30 6.76 16.06
C VAL A 201 3.56 5.95 17.12
N LEU A 202 3.93 4.68 17.33
CA LEU A 202 3.30 3.83 18.35
C LEU A 202 3.63 4.34 19.75
N ASP A 203 4.91 4.62 20.02
CA ASP A 203 5.35 5.17 21.30
C ASP A 203 4.67 6.52 21.59
N CYS A 204 4.53 7.39 20.58
CA CYS A 204 3.78 8.63 20.72
C CYS A 204 2.28 8.45 20.95
N ARG A 205 1.66 7.39 20.42
CA ARG A 205 0.25 7.06 20.70
C ARG A 205 0.06 6.60 22.15
N ASP A 206 1.05 5.90 22.69
CA ASP A 206 0.98 5.32 24.03
C ASP A 206 1.36 6.35 25.12
N THR A 207 2.37 7.18 24.85
CA THR A 207 2.92 8.15 25.82
C THR A 207 2.38 9.57 25.65
N GLY A 208 1.86 9.90 24.46
CA GLY A 208 1.53 11.27 24.07
C GLY A 208 2.73 12.12 23.66
N GLU A 209 3.95 11.60 23.75
CA GLU A 209 5.19 12.33 23.47
C GLU A 209 5.88 11.83 22.20
N TRP A 210 6.37 12.75 21.38
CA TRP A 210 7.05 12.38 20.14
C TRP A 210 8.50 11.95 20.43
N THR A 211 8.78 10.66 20.28
CA THR A 211 10.12 10.11 20.45
C THR A 211 11.07 10.68 19.39
N PRO A 212 12.21 11.28 19.79
CA PRO A 212 13.21 11.76 18.84
C PRO A 212 13.67 10.66 17.89
N ASN A 213 13.78 10.98 16.61
CA ASN A 213 14.19 10.04 15.58
C ASN A 213 14.84 10.83 14.45
N LYS A 214 16.16 10.67 14.27
CA LYS A 214 16.95 11.41 13.27
C LYS A 214 16.38 11.35 11.84
N TYR A 215 15.62 10.30 11.50
CA TYR A 215 14.97 10.13 10.20
C TYR A 215 13.65 10.90 10.07
N LEU A 216 13.06 11.31 11.19
CA LEU A 216 11.78 12.02 11.29
C LEU A 216 11.90 13.42 11.91
N ASP A 217 13.05 13.80 12.48
CA ASP A 217 13.20 15.08 13.20
C ASP A 217 12.89 16.31 12.31
N GLY A 218 13.14 16.19 11.00
CA GLY A 218 12.82 17.23 10.02
C GLY A 218 11.35 17.30 9.58
N ILE A 219 10.48 16.38 10.01
CA ILE A 219 9.05 16.46 9.66
C ILE A 219 8.35 17.43 10.63
N GLY A 220 7.69 18.45 10.07
CA GLY A 220 7.03 19.50 10.85
C GLY A 220 5.93 18.98 11.77
N ARG A 221 5.51 19.79 12.77
CA ARG A 221 4.53 19.39 13.80
C ARG A 221 3.21 18.87 13.22
N THR A 222 2.67 19.53 12.21
CA THR A 222 1.42 19.12 11.53
C THR A 222 1.56 17.74 10.88
N THR A 223 2.70 17.49 10.21
CA THR A 223 3.03 16.20 9.61
C THR A 223 3.16 15.08 10.66
N ARG A 224 3.72 15.37 11.84
CA ARG A 224 3.78 14.42 12.96
C ARG A 224 2.38 14.05 13.47
N GLN A 225 1.52 15.05 13.66
CA GLN A 225 0.13 14.84 14.07
C GLN A 225 -0.64 14.01 13.05
N LEU A 226 -0.43 14.27 11.75
CA LEU A 226 -0.99 13.44 10.69
C LEU A 226 -0.53 11.99 10.83
N ALA A 227 0.78 11.73 10.98
CA ALA A 227 1.31 10.38 11.15
C ALA A 227 0.65 9.62 12.31
N VAL A 228 0.53 10.28 13.48
CA VAL A 228 -0.12 9.72 14.67
C VAL A 228 -1.60 9.44 14.41
N GLY A 229 -2.31 10.34 13.73
CA GLY A 229 -3.74 10.17 13.47
C GLY A 229 -4.07 9.12 12.40
N THR A 230 -3.15 8.85 11.47
CA THR A 230 -3.53 8.18 10.22
C THR A 230 -2.69 6.95 9.85
N LEU A 231 -1.53 6.72 10.49
CA LEU A 231 -0.74 5.49 10.28
C LEU A 231 -1.61 4.25 10.56
N SER A 232 -1.77 3.41 9.54
CA SER A 232 -2.69 2.27 9.54
C SER A 232 -2.03 0.96 9.16
N ILE A 233 -0.97 0.98 8.34
CA ILE A 233 -0.18 -0.21 8.02
C ILE A 233 1.27 0.02 8.41
N VAL A 234 1.85 -0.93 9.14
CA VAL A 234 3.24 -0.87 9.62
C VAL A 234 4.10 -2.01 9.09
N LEU A 235 5.36 -1.67 8.81
CA LEU A 235 6.38 -2.61 8.39
C LEU A 235 6.80 -3.51 9.57
N ASN A 236 6.86 -4.81 9.34
CA ASN A 236 7.40 -5.76 10.29
C ASN A 236 8.86 -6.08 9.96
N SER A 237 9.78 -5.23 10.43
CA SER A 237 11.21 -5.46 10.28
C SER A 237 11.92 -5.13 11.59
N PRO A 238 12.13 -6.13 12.47
CA PRO A 238 12.76 -5.95 13.78
C PRO A 238 14.15 -5.32 13.68
N GLU A 239 14.82 -5.46 12.53
CA GLU A 239 16.14 -4.91 12.27
C GLU A 239 16.19 -3.38 12.40
N TRP A 240 15.14 -2.69 11.94
CA TRP A 240 15.05 -1.22 12.02
C TRP A 240 14.62 -0.72 13.40
N TYR A 241 13.91 -1.55 14.17
CA TYR A 241 13.59 -1.22 15.56
C TYR A 241 14.87 -1.10 16.40
N TYR A 242 15.87 -1.96 16.14
CA TYR A 242 17.17 -1.89 16.81
C TYR A 242 17.89 -0.57 16.57
N GLU A 243 17.83 -0.05 15.34
CA GLU A 243 18.53 1.17 14.96
C GLU A 243 17.92 2.42 15.60
N ILE A 244 16.61 2.41 15.87
CA ILE A 244 15.89 3.51 16.48
C ILE A 244 15.94 3.43 18.01
N ALA A 245 15.70 2.25 18.59
CA ALA A 245 15.56 2.07 20.03
C ALA A 245 16.88 1.78 20.77
N GLY A 246 17.98 1.51 20.05
CA GLY A 246 19.30 1.22 20.64
C GLY A 246 19.37 -0.08 21.46
N GLN A 247 18.27 -0.84 21.55
CA GLN A 247 18.18 -2.11 22.28
C GLN A 247 17.51 -3.18 21.43
N LYS A 248 17.83 -4.45 21.73
CA LYS A 248 17.30 -5.61 21.03
C LYS A 248 15.89 -5.98 21.55
N PRO A 249 14.73 -5.79 20.85
CA PRO A 249 13.49 -6.36 21.35
C PRO A 249 13.62 -7.88 21.37
N THR A 250 13.54 -8.46 22.56
CA THR A 250 13.61 -9.91 22.77
C THR A 250 12.44 -10.64 22.10
N ARG A 251 11.37 -9.90 21.75
CA ARG A 251 10.20 -10.37 21.02
C ARG A 251 9.37 -9.16 20.55
N MET A 252 9.29 -8.88 19.24
CA MET A 252 8.14 -8.13 18.72
C MET A 252 6.96 -9.10 18.61
N GLU A 253 6.34 -9.40 19.75
CA GLU A 253 4.94 -9.74 19.71
C GLU A 253 4.21 -8.41 19.70
N LEU A 254 3.55 -8.09 18.57
CA LEU A 254 2.42 -7.19 18.70
C LEU A 254 1.48 -7.84 19.69
N VAL A 255 1.42 -7.23 20.87
CA VAL A 255 0.35 -7.44 21.83
C VAL A 255 -0.90 -6.88 21.16
N LEU A 256 -1.48 -7.67 20.26
CA LEU A 256 -2.90 -7.60 20.04
C LEU A 256 -3.49 -7.85 21.42
N ASP A 257 -4.19 -6.85 21.93
CA ASP A 257 -5.07 -6.93 23.10
C ASP A 257 -5.54 -8.40 23.31
N PRO A 258 -5.32 -8.99 24.50
CA PRO A 258 -5.71 -10.35 24.81
C PRO A 258 -7.13 -10.73 24.35
N GLU A 259 -8.06 -9.77 24.33
CA GLU A 259 -9.42 -9.95 23.81
C GLU A 259 -9.46 -10.08 22.28
N LYS A 260 -8.73 -9.22 21.55
CA LYS A 260 -8.58 -9.30 20.09
C LYS A 260 -7.86 -10.59 19.67
N GLN A 261 -6.88 -11.05 20.46
CA GLN A 261 -6.21 -12.34 20.25
C GLN A 261 -7.17 -13.54 20.42
N ARG A 262 -8.08 -13.46 21.40
CA ARG A 262 -9.16 -14.45 21.61
C ARG A 262 -10.11 -14.49 20.41
N TRP A 263 -10.49 -13.32 19.89
CA TRP A 263 -11.40 -13.20 18.75
C TRP A 263 -10.80 -13.81 17.47
N PHE A 264 -9.52 -13.54 17.18
CA PHE A 264 -8.81 -14.15 16.05
C PHE A 264 -8.67 -15.67 16.19
N LYS A 265 -8.37 -16.18 17.40
CA LYS A 265 -8.32 -17.63 17.66
C LYS A 265 -9.69 -18.28 17.44
N GLN A 266 -10.78 -17.66 17.89
CA GLN A 266 -12.14 -18.16 17.65
C GLN A 266 -12.55 -18.10 16.17
N LEU A 267 -12.14 -17.06 15.44
CA LEU A 267 -12.42 -16.92 14.00
C LEU A 267 -11.65 -17.96 13.18
N ALA A 268 -10.39 -18.23 13.55
CA ALA A 268 -9.57 -19.29 12.97
C ALA A 268 -10.17 -20.68 13.24
N LEU A 269 -10.63 -20.95 14.48
CA LEU A 269 -11.29 -22.19 14.85
C LEU A 269 -12.59 -22.40 14.06
N LYS A 270 -13.43 -21.35 13.95
CA LYS A 270 -14.68 -21.39 13.16
C LYS A 270 -14.40 -21.66 11.68
N ARG A 271 -13.35 -21.08 11.09
CA ARG A 271 -12.93 -21.34 9.70
C ARG A 271 -12.39 -22.76 9.52
N LEU A 272 -11.63 -23.28 10.49
CA LEU A 272 -11.13 -24.65 10.47
C LEU A 272 -12.28 -25.67 10.56
N MET A 273 -13.24 -25.42 11.45
CA MET A 273 -14.46 -26.22 11.61
C MET A 273 -15.32 -26.20 10.35
N LYS A 274 -15.47 -25.04 9.69
CA LYS A 274 -16.20 -24.92 8.41
C LYS A 274 -15.49 -25.67 7.27
N LYS A 275 -14.15 -25.68 7.27
CA LYS A 275 -13.33 -26.42 6.28
C LYS A 275 -13.40 -27.94 6.52
N LYS A 276 -13.41 -28.39 7.79
CA LYS A 276 -13.59 -29.80 8.18
C LYS A 276 -15.01 -30.30 7.86
N LYS A 277 -16.04 -29.48 8.11
CA LYS A 277 -17.43 -29.78 7.75
C LYS A 277 -17.64 -29.86 6.23
N ARG A 278 -16.96 -29.01 5.45
CA ARG A 278 -16.95 -29.12 3.97
C ARG A 278 -16.21 -30.37 3.48
N ARG A 279 -15.11 -30.78 4.11
CA ARG A 279 -14.42 -32.03 3.76
C ARG A 279 -15.25 -33.28 4.09
N LEU A 280 -15.99 -33.27 5.20
CA LEU A 280 -16.92 -34.34 5.58
C LEU A 280 -18.17 -34.40 4.68
N MET A 281 -18.60 -33.29 4.08
CA MET A 281 -19.70 -33.30 3.09
C MET A 281 -19.27 -33.70 1.67
N VAL A 282 -17.98 -33.59 1.33
CA VAL A 282 -17.45 -34.02 0.02
C VAL A 282 -17.09 -35.50 0.01
N MET A 283 -16.91 -36.12 1.18
CA MET A 283 -16.84 -37.57 1.33
C MET A 283 -18.20 -38.09 1.81
N GLY A 284 -19.20 -38.03 0.92
CA GLY A 284 -20.41 -38.82 1.10
C GLY A 284 -20.08 -40.31 1.08
N PRO A 285 -20.92 -41.16 1.71
CA PRO A 285 -20.63 -42.58 1.85
C PRO A 285 -20.45 -43.22 0.47
N SER A 286 -19.32 -43.90 0.29
CA SER A 286 -19.20 -44.93 -0.74
C SER A 286 -20.32 -45.94 -0.48
N SER A 287 -21.34 -45.91 -1.35
CA SER A 287 -22.45 -46.85 -1.31
C SER A 287 -21.91 -48.30 -1.34
N PRO A 288 -22.45 -49.21 -0.53
CA PRO A 288 -22.13 -50.63 -0.59
C PRO A 288 -22.58 -51.26 -1.90
#